data_AF-A0A6I3IFR1-F1
#
_entry.id   AF-A0A6I3IFR1-F1
#
_cell.length_a   1.000
_cell.length_b   1.000
_cell.length_c   1.000
_cell.angle_alpha   90.00
_cell.angle_beta   90.00
_cell.angle_gamma   90.00
#
_symmetry.space_group_name_H-M   'P 1'
#
loop_
_entity.id
_entity.type
_entity.pdbx_description
1 polymer ?
#
loop_
_entity_poly.entity_id
_entity_poly.type
_entity_poly.pdbx_seq_one_letter_code
_entity_poly.pdbx_strand_id
1 'polypeptide(L)'
;MVQGSSASSASESASVSSDSSLVSSAVSSADVTTTTSVPATVPATVPAPTSSSSAAPGVNVAPRSVAPTTTTTAPRPAVTVAPVVQSDAAFMACVRERESHGNYSASDPTGTFLGAYQIYQGGWDSVASRIGRHDLVGVPPNQASPTDQDLIAEAMLRLSGRAPWGGSCR
;
A
#
# COMPACT_ATOMS: atom_id res chain seq x y z
N MET A 1 68.43 -1.72 4.07
CA MET A 1 67.54 -2.75 3.48
C MET A 1 66.17 -2.12 3.33
N VAL A 2 65.78 -1.77 2.11
CA VAL A 2 64.49 -1.12 1.78
C VAL A 2 63.68 -2.10 0.95
N GLN A 3 62.45 -2.40 1.38
CA GLN A 3 61.36 -3.06 0.63
C GLN A 3 60.13 -3.07 1.57
N GLY A 4 58.90 -2.78 1.17
CA GLY A 4 58.39 -2.46 -0.15
C GLY A 4 57.01 -1.80 -0.04
N SER A 5 56.77 -0.84 -0.94
CA SER A 5 55.44 -0.34 -1.30
C SER A 5 55.05 -1.04 -2.60
N SER A 6 53.89 -1.69 -2.62
CA SER A 6 53.31 -2.23 -3.86
C SER A 6 52.18 -1.32 -4.30
N ALA A 7 52.47 -0.55 -5.35
CA ALA A 7 51.49 0.11 -6.19
C ALA A 7 51.69 -0.40 -7.63
N SER A 8 50.59 -0.44 -8.39
CA SER A 8 50.46 -0.39 -9.86
C SER A 8 49.97 -1.66 -10.56
N SER A 9 48.83 -1.50 -11.25
CA SER A 9 48.62 -1.83 -12.67
C SER A 9 47.49 -0.89 -13.14
N ALA A 10 47.75 0.18 -13.88
CA ALA A 10 47.93 0.27 -15.35
C ALA A 10 46.66 -0.16 -16.12
N SER A 11 45.92 0.79 -16.72
CA SER A 11 45.88 1.08 -18.19
C SER A 11 45.15 -0.01 -19.00
N GLU A 12 44.36 0.20 -20.05
CA GLU A 12 43.92 1.33 -20.89
C GLU A 12 42.85 0.75 -21.86
N SER A 13 41.98 1.63 -22.39
CA SER A 13 41.39 1.63 -23.76
C SER A 13 40.74 0.37 -24.37
N ALA A 14 39.45 0.48 -24.75
CA ALA A 14 39.07 0.69 -26.17
C ALA A 14 37.55 0.56 -26.37
N SER A 15 36.97 1.61 -26.96
CA SER A 15 35.65 1.63 -27.59
C SER A 15 35.72 0.94 -28.95
N VAL A 16 34.74 0.10 -29.31
CA VAL A 16 34.21 0.02 -30.70
C VAL A 16 32.79 -0.54 -30.73
N SER A 17 31.92 0.24 -31.37
CA SER A 17 30.87 -0.14 -32.33
C SER A 17 29.83 -1.19 -31.95
N SER A 18 28.60 -0.73 -31.72
CA SER A 18 27.39 -1.51 -32.04
C SER A 18 26.65 -0.81 -33.18
N ASP A 19 26.94 -1.29 -34.39
CA ASP A 19 26.13 -1.08 -35.59
C ASP A 19 24.82 -1.88 -35.40
N SER A 20 23.70 -1.20 -35.18
CA SER A 20 22.37 -1.82 -35.27
C SER A 20 21.77 -1.41 -36.60
N SER A 21 22.17 -2.16 -37.61
CA SER A 21 21.58 -2.22 -38.93
C SER A 21 20.06 -2.38 -38.87
N LEU A 22 19.43 -1.63 -39.77
CA LEU A 22 18.00 -1.52 -40.05
C LEU A 22 17.40 -2.88 -40.42
N VAL A 23 16.24 -3.22 -39.84
CA VAL A 23 15.24 -4.02 -40.55
C VAL A 23 13.86 -3.38 -40.38
N SER A 24 13.54 -2.56 -41.37
CA SER A 24 12.17 -2.28 -41.76
C SER A 24 11.58 -3.56 -42.33
N SER A 25 10.53 -4.09 -41.69
CA SER A 25 9.59 -5.00 -42.35
C SER A 25 8.24 -4.30 -42.40
N ALA A 26 7.93 -3.86 -43.62
CA ALA A 26 6.65 -3.28 -44.01
C ALA A 26 5.50 -4.27 -43.74
N VAL A 27 4.40 -3.78 -43.20
CA VAL A 27 3.10 -4.46 -43.30
C VAL A 27 2.25 -3.63 -44.26
N SER A 28 2.08 -4.15 -45.48
CA SER A 28 1.10 -3.64 -46.44
C SER A 28 -0.10 -4.58 -46.46
N SER A 29 -1.21 -4.00 -46.03
CA SER A 29 -2.61 -4.19 -46.42
C SER A 29 -3.11 -5.56 -46.89
N ALA A 30 -4.11 -6.05 -46.16
CA ALA A 30 -5.27 -6.68 -46.78
C ALA A 30 -6.54 -6.01 -46.25
N ASP A 31 -7.22 -5.32 -47.16
CA ASP A 31 -8.62 -4.91 -47.11
C ASP A 31 -9.54 -6.01 -46.56
N VAL A 32 -10.37 -5.65 -45.58
CA VAL A 32 -11.72 -6.21 -45.45
C VAL A 32 -12.68 -5.07 -45.08
N THR A 33 -13.29 -4.53 -46.12
CA THR A 33 -14.72 -4.22 -46.26
C THR A 33 -15.47 -3.63 -45.06
N THR A 34 -15.74 -2.33 -45.19
CA THR A 34 -16.93 -1.59 -44.74
C THR A 34 -18.16 -2.45 -44.45
N THR A 35 -18.64 -2.43 -43.21
CA THR A 35 -20.06 -2.62 -42.91
C THR A 35 -20.49 -1.51 -41.96
N THR A 36 -21.22 -0.56 -42.54
CA THR A 36 -22.09 0.39 -41.86
C THR A 36 -23.13 -0.38 -41.05
N SER A 37 -23.13 -0.22 -39.73
CA SER A 37 -24.30 -0.54 -38.90
C SER A 37 -24.64 0.67 -38.03
N VAL A 38 -25.82 1.20 -38.30
CA VAL A 38 -26.48 2.36 -37.67
C VAL A 38 -26.93 1.97 -36.26
N PRO A 39 -27.05 2.91 -35.30
CA PRO A 39 -27.17 2.60 -33.88
C PRO A 39 -28.59 2.20 -33.50
N ALA A 40 -28.72 1.09 -32.78
CA ALA A 40 -29.98 0.70 -32.13
C ALA A 40 -29.98 1.22 -30.68
N THR A 41 -30.84 2.20 -30.45
CA THR A 41 -31.25 2.72 -29.15
C THR A 41 -31.88 1.60 -28.32
N VAL A 42 -31.24 1.22 -27.20
CA VAL A 42 -31.89 0.50 -26.10
C VAL A 42 -32.03 1.47 -24.93
N PRO A 43 -33.25 1.72 -24.42
CA PRO A 43 -33.41 2.51 -23.21
C PRO A 43 -32.80 1.75 -22.03
N ALA A 44 -31.89 2.42 -21.33
CA ALA A 44 -31.43 1.99 -20.02
C ALA A 44 -32.61 2.05 -19.04
N THR A 45 -33.19 0.90 -18.72
CA THR A 45 -34.05 0.78 -17.54
C THR A 45 -33.13 0.85 -16.32
N VAL A 46 -33.05 2.03 -15.73
CA VAL A 46 -32.38 2.31 -14.45
C VAL A 46 -33.20 1.65 -13.33
N PRO A 47 -32.72 0.62 -12.62
CA PRO A 47 -33.25 0.34 -11.30
C PRO A 47 -32.83 1.49 -10.38
N ALA A 48 -33.82 2.19 -9.82
CA ALA A 48 -33.62 3.23 -8.82
C ALA A 48 -32.77 2.71 -7.64
N PRO A 49 -31.84 3.49 -7.09
CA PRO A 49 -31.25 3.17 -5.80
C PRO A 49 -32.36 3.30 -4.74
N THR A 50 -32.84 2.17 -4.23
CA THR A 50 -33.62 2.17 -3.00
C THR A 50 -32.68 2.53 -1.86
N SER A 51 -32.81 3.77 -1.38
CA SER A 51 -32.16 4.24 -0.17
C SER A 51 -32.72 3.49 1.04
N SER A 52 -32.09 2.37 1.41
CA SER A 52 -32.32 1.75 2.70
C SER A 52 -31.55 2.52 3.78
N SER A 53 -32.15 3.63 4.21
CA SER A 53 -31.82 4.29 5.48
C SER A 53 -32.28 3.37 6.62
N SER A 54 -31.37 2.54 7.12
CA SER A 54 -31.60 1.75 8.33
C SER A 54 -31.31 2.62 9.54
N ALA A 55 -32.39 3.11 10.16
CA ALA A 55 -32.35 3.92 11.37
C ALA A 55 -31.76 3.12 12.55
N ALA A 56 -30.80 3.74 13.24
CA ALA A 56 -30.24 3.26 14.48
C ALA A 56 -31.27 3.32 15.63
N PRO A 57 -31.45 2.25 16.43
CA PRO A 57 -32.11 2.35 17.72
C PRO A 57 -31.12 2.94 18.73
N GLY A 58 -31.39 4.17 19.18
CA GLY A 58 -30.71 4.77 20.31
C GLY A 58 -31.03 4.01 21.60
N VAL A 59 -30.00 3.60 22.32
CA VAL A 59 -30.10 3.24 23.74
C VAL A 59 -29.18 4.17 24.51
N ASN A 60 -29.80 5.21 25.06
CA ASN A 60 -29.22 6.15 25.99
C ASN A 60 -28.96 5.42 27.33
N VAL A 61 -27.71 5.03 27.57
CA VAL A 61 -27.28 4.51 28.89
C VAL A 61 -26.57 5.61 29.64
N ALA A 62 -27.17 6.03 30.76
CA ALA A 62 -26.66 7.03 31.68
C ALA A 62 -25.30 6.63 32.28
N PRO A 63 -24.37 7.58 32.51
CA PRO A 63 -23.15 7.30 33.26
C PRO A 63 -23.46 7.17 34.76
N ARG A 64 -23.22 5.98 35.33
CA ARG A 64 -23.13 5.81 36.78
C ARG A 64 -21.74 6.22 37.24
N SER A 65 -21.68 7.36 37.92
CA SER A 65 -20.51 7.83 38.65
C SER A 65 -20.24 6.91 39.84
N VAL A 66 -19.06 6.27 39.88
CA VAL A 66 -18.56 5.58 41.07
C VAL A 66 -17.26 6.27 41.47
N ALA A 67 -17.22 6.74 42.70
CA ALA A 67 -16.14 7.53 43.28
C ALA A 67 -14.80 6.78 43.31
N PRO A 68 -13.65 7.47 43.16
CA PRO A 68 -12.35 6.88 43.41
C PRO A 68 -12.06 6.81 44.91
N THR A 69 -11.92 5.60 45.45
CA THR A 69 -11.29 5.38 46.76
C THR A 69 -9.77 5.55 46.62
N THR A 70 -9.24 6.63 47.21
CA THR A 70 -7.80 6.86 47.36
C THR A 70 -7.22 5.97 48.46
N THR A 71 -6.57 4.87 48.08
CA THR A 71 -5.73 4.11 49.02
C THR A 71 -4.28 4.47 48.75
N THR A 72 -3.76 5.37 49.57
CA THR A 72 -2.33 5.73 49.69
C THR A 72 -1.52 4.51 50.13
N THR A 73 -0.67 4.00 49.25
CA THR A 73 0.42 3.06 49.58
C THR A 73 1.74 3.69 49.14
N ALA A 74 2.72 3.73 50.05
CA ALA A 74 4.03 4.34 49.87
C ALA A 74 4.85 3.72 48.71
N PRO A 75 5.76 4.47 48.07
CA PRO A 75 6.36 4.08 46.80
C PRO A 75 7.47 3.03 47.01
N ARG A 76 7.26 1.84 46.45
CA ARG A 76 8.35 0.98 46.00
C ARG A 76 9.01 1.68 44.81
N PRO A 77 10.34 1.68 44.64
CA PRO A 77 10.95 2.11 43.39
C PRO A 77 10.45 1.19 42.27
N ALA A 78 9.44 1.66 41.54
CA ALA A 78 9.02 1.05 40.30
C ALA A 78 10.18 1.26 39.34
N VAL A 79 10.86 0.17 38.98
CA VAL A 79 11.63 0.14 37.74
C VAL A 79 10.59 0.38 36.65
N THR A 80 10.41 1.64 36.29
CA THR A 80 9.54 2.05 35.20
C THR A 80 10.27 1.60 33.96
N VAL A 81 9.96 0.38 33.50
CA VAL A 81 10.23 0.02 32.11
C VAL A 81 9.38 0.99 31.32
N ALA A 82 10.02 2.04 30.79
CA ALA A 82 9.37 2.94 29.87
C ALA A 82 8.71 2.08 28.78
N PRO A 83 7.44 2.34 28.40
CA PRO A 83 6.83 1.60 27.32
C PRO A 83 7.74 1.74 26.10
N VAL A 84 8.17 0.61 25.52
CA VAL A 84 8.91 0.61 24.27
C VAL A 84 7.96 1.18 23.22
N VAL A 85 8.10 2.46 22.91
CA VAL A 85 7.41 3.08 21.79
C VAL A 85 8.05 2.50 20.53
N GLN A 86 7.36 1.56 19.88
CA GLN A 86 7.84 1.02 18.60
C GLN A 86 7.92 2.16 17.58
N SER A 87 9.07 2.28 16.91
CA SER A 87 9.19 3.22 15.78
C SER A 87 8.20 2.84 14.66
N ASP A 88 7.84 3.81 13.83
CA ASP A 88 6.94 3.56 12.69
C ASP A 88 7.55 2.57 11.71
N ALA A 89 8.86 2.60 11.49
CA ALA A 89 9.56 1.60 10.67
C ALA A 89 9.45 0.18 11.26
N ALA A 90 9.64 0.03 12.58
CA ALA A 90 9.49 -1.27 13.23
C ALA A 90 8.04 -1.76 13.19
N PHE A 91 7.08 -0.86 13.34
CA PHE A 91 5.66 -1.17 13.20
C PHE A 91 5.30 -1.62 11.79
N MET A 92 5.73 -0.90 10.77
CA MET A 92 5.48 -1.23 9.36
C MET A 92 6.08 -2.58 8.96
N ALA A 93 7.30 -2.88 9.43
CA ALA A 93 7.91 -4.18 9.23
C ALA A 93 7.10 -5.29 9.90
N CYS A 94 6.68 -5.07 11.15
CA CYS A 94 5.84 -6.03 11.87
C CYS A 94 4.47 -6.24 11.18
N VAL A 95 3.83 -5.17 10.71
CA VAL A 95 2.56 -5.25 9.96
C VAL A 95 2.76 -6.10 8.72
N ARG A 96 3.76 -5.82 7.90
CA ARG A 96 4.05 -6.60 6.69
C ARG A 96 4.27 -8.09 6.97
N GLU A 97 4.97 -8.41 8.06
CA GLU A 97 5.15 -9.81 8.47
C GLU A 97 3.84 -10.46 8.95
N ARG A 98 3.04 -9.74 9.73
CA ARG A 98 1.76 -10.26 10.27
C ARG A 98 0.71 -10.47 9.19
N GLU A 99 0.61 -9.51 8.26
CA GLU A 99 -0.47 -9.45 7.27
C GLU A 99 -0.23 -10.42 6.10
N SER A 100 1.03 -10.62 5.69
CA SER A 100 1.33 -11.45 4.51
C SER A 100 2.62 -12.24 4.58
N HIS A 101 3.33 -12.26 5.72
CA HIS A 101 4.69 -12.81 5.83
C HIS A 101 5.67 -12.21 4.82
N GLY A 102 5.52 -10.90 4.54
CA GLY A 102 6.37 -10.21 3.57
C GLY A 102 6.02 -10.45 2.10
N ASN A 103 4.92 -11.16 1.80
CA ASN A 103 4.50 -11.39 0.42
C ASN A 103 3.77 -10.17 -0.16
N TYR A 104 4.40 -9.48 -1.10
CA TYR A 104 3.86 -8.32 -1.82
C TYR A 104 2.77 -8.66 -2.85
N SER A 105 2.64 -9.93 -3.24
CA SER A 105 1.61 -10.41 -4.17
C SER A 105 0.41 -11.06 -3.45
N ALA A 106 0.39 -11.00 -2.12
CA ALA A 106 -0.64 -11.64 -1.33
C ALA A 106 -2.04 -11.07 -1.62
N SER A 107 -3.04 -11.92 -1.44
CA SER A 107 -4.44 -11.55 -1.40
C SER A 107 -5.11 -12.39 -0.34
N ASP A 108 -6.05 -11.81 0.40
CA ASP A 108 -6.88 -12.61 1.29
C ASP A 108 -7.79 -13.56 0.50
N PRO A 109 -8.36 -14.61 1.12
CA PRO A 109 -9.22 -15.58 0.44
C PRO A 109 -10.45 -14.96 -0.25
N THR A 110 -10.91 -13.78 0.18
CA THR A 110 -12.03 -13.06 -0.43
C THR A 110 -11.60 -12.10 -1.53
N GLY A 111 -10.30 -11.82 -1.67
CA GLY A 111 -9.75 -10.86 -2.63
C GLY A 111 -10.05 -9.40 -2.31
N THR A 112 -10.49 -9.09 -1.09
CA THR A 112 -10.82 -7.73 -0.63
C THR A 112 -9.57 -6.96 -0.21
N PHE A 113 -8.65 -7.62 0.47
CA PHE A 113 -7.43 -7.05 1.01
C PHE A 113 -6.22 -7.62 0.27
N LEU A 114 -5.38 -6.72 -0.22
CA LEU A 114 -4.37 -7.01 -1.23
C LEU A 114 -3.00 -6.52 -0.79
N GLY A 115 -1.97 -7.20 -1.27
CA GLY A 115 -0.57 -6.84 -1.12
C GLY A 115 -0.02 -7.12 0.27
N ALA A 116 1.23 -6.68 0.48
CA ALA A 116 1.99 -6.96 1.70
C ALA A 116 1.33 -6.40 2.99
N TYR A 117 0.54 -5.34 2.83
CA TYR A 117 -0.09 -4.62 3.94
C TYR A 117 -1.58 -4.91 4.07
N GLN A 118 -2.10 -5.85 3.25
CA GLN A 118 -3.51 -6.23 3.23
C GLN A 118 -4.42 -5.00 3.18
N ILE A 119 -4.20 -4.13 2.19
CA ILE A 119 -4.97 -2.89 1.99
C ILE A 119 -6.08 -3.18 0.97
N TYR A 120 -7.29 -2.71 1.24
CA TYR A 120 -8.40 -2.79 0.28
C TYR A 120 -8.31 -1.66 -0.76
N GLN A 121 -8.86 -1.90 -1.97
CA GLN A 121 -8.70 -1.00 -3.11
C GLN A 121 -9.12 0.45 -2.83
N GLY A 122 -10.28 0.69 -2.22
CA GLY A 122 -10.75 2.05 -1.96
C GLY A 122 -9.86 2.83 -0.99
N GLY A 123 -9.22 2.14 -0.04
CA GLY A 123 -8.27 2.75 0.89
C GLY A 123 -6.97 3.12 0.19
N TRP A 124 -6.49 2.22 -0.67
CA TRP A 124 -5.35 2.46 -1.54
C TRP A 124 -5.57 3.68 -2.44
N ASP A 125 -6.66 3.70 -3.21
CA ASP A 125 -6.97 4.77 -4.16
C ASP A 125 -7.14 6.13 -3.47
N SER A 126 -7.75 6.14 -2.29
CA SER A 126 -7.92 7.35 -1.47
C SER A 126 -6.56 7.91 -1.02
N VAL A 127 -5.66 7.07 -0.53
CA VAL A 127 -4.32 7.51 -0.10
C VAL A 127 -3.47 7.94 -1.29
N ALA A 128 -3.46 7.14 -2.36
CA ALA A 128 -2.75 7.45 -3.60
C ALA A 128 -3.14 8.82 -4.15
N SER A 129 -4.46 9.10 -4.21
CA SER A 129 -4.98 10.39 -4.63
C SER A 129 -4.55 11.54 -3.70
N ARG A 130 -4.56 11.32 -2.37
CA ARG A 130 -4.19 12.35 -1.38
C ARG A 130 -2.72 12.74 -1.44
N ILE A 131 -1.84 11.82 -1.81
CA ILE A 131 -0.40 12.09 -1.92
C ILE A 131 0.05 12.44 -3.34
N GLY A 132 -0.89 12.62 -4.28
CA GLY A 132 -0.60 12.98 -5.66
C GLY A 132 -0.08 11.84 -6.55
N ARG A 133 -0.11 10.59 -6.07
CA ARG A 133 0.24 9.38 -6.84
C ARG A 133 -0.96 8.88 -7.64
N HIS A 134 -1.49 9.73 -8.52
CA HIS A 134 -2.64 9.38 -9.36
C HIS A 134 -2.36 8.21 -10.31
N ASP A 135 -1.08 7.95 -10.62
CA ASP A 135 -0.62 6.79 -11.39
C ASP A 135 -0.92 5.45 -10.70
N LEU A 136 -1.10 5.45 -9.37
CA LEU A 136 -1.41 4.25 -8.59
C LEU A 136 -2.91 4.07 -8.34
N VAL A 137 -3.75 5.04 -8.70
CA VAL A 137 -5.21 4.94 -8.50
C VAL A 137 -5.78 3.92 -9.48
N GLY A 138 -6.54 2.96 -8.96
CA GLY A 138 -7.07 1.83 -9.72
C GLY A 138 -6.07 0.69 -9.94
N VAL A 139 -4.81 0.86 -9.51
CA VAL A 139 -3.83 -0.23 -9.49
C VAL A 139 -4.07 -1.08 -8.24
N PRO A 140 -4.28 -2.40 -8.37
CA PRO A 140 -4.40 -3.28 -7.21
C PRO A 140 -3.12 -3.29 -6.36
N PRO A 141 -3.19 -3.19 -5.02
CA PRO A 141 -2.00 -3.22 -4.17
C PRO A 141 -1.09 -4.41 -4.45
N ASN A 142 -1.64 -5.61 -4.67
CA ASN A 142 -0.86 -6.81 -4.98
C ASN A 142 -0.22 -6.84 -6.38
N GLN A 143 -0.58 -5.90 -7.26
CA GLN A 143 0.02 -5.71 -8.59
C GLN A 143 0.99 -4.51 -8.63
N ALA A 144 0.94 -3.64 -7.61
CA ALA A 144 1.87 -2.54 -7.47
C ALA A 144 3.27 -3.03 -7.05
N SER A 145 4.30 -2.26 -7.42
CA SER A 145 5.68 -2.58 -7.02
C SER A 145 5.82 -2.60 -5.49
N PRO A 146 6.78 -3.36 -4.92
CA PRO A 146 7.02 -3.35 -3.48
C PRO A 146 7.26 -1.94 -2.92
N THR A 147 8.00 -1.11 -3.65
CA THR A 147 8.27 0.28 -3.27
C THR A 147 7.00 1.13 -3.22
N ASP A 148 6.09 0.95 -4.19
CA ASP A 148 4.82 1.68 -4.21
C ASP A 148 3.89 1.23 -3.07
N GLN A 149 3.90 -0.07 -2.76
CA GLN A 149 3.16 -0.59 -1.61
C GLN A 149 3.66 0.00 -0.29
N ASP A 150 4.98 0.00 -0.08
CA ASP A 150 5.60 0.59 1.11
C ASP A 150 5.29 2.10 1.20
N LEU A 151 5.36 2.82 0.07
CA LEU A 151 5.08 4.26 0.00
C LEU A 151 3.62 4.58 0.38
N ILE A 152 2.66 3.85 -0.19
CA ILE A 152 1.24 4.06 0.12
C ILE A 152 0.91 3.67 1.56
N ALA A 153 1.47 2.55 2.03
CA ALA A 153 1.23 2.10 3.40
C ALA A 153 1.88 3.05 4.42
N GLU A 154 3.07 3.59 4.15
CA GLU A 154 3.69 4.62 4.99
C GLU A 154 2.87 5.92 4.97
N ALA A 155 2.38 6.34 3.81
CA ALA A 155 1.46 7.48 3.71
C ALA A 155 0.17 7.24 4.52
N MET A 156 -0.41 6.04 4.43
CA MET A 156 -1.59 5.66 5.19
C MET A 156 -1.33 5.71 6.70
N LEU A 157 -0.15 5.26 7.16
CA LEU A 157 0.28 5.37 8.55
C LEU A 157 0.39 6.85 8.99
N ARG A 158 0.98 7.72 8.17
CA ARG A 158 1.08 9.16 8.49
C ARG A 158 -0.28 9.85 8.53
N LEU A 159 -1.21 9.45 7.66
CA LEU A 159 -2.54 10.08 7.53
C LEU A 159 -3.54 9.58 8.57
N SER A 160 -3.56 8.27 8.84
CA SER A 160 -4.58 7.60 9.66
C SER A 160 -4.03 7.03 10.97
N GLY A 161 -2.72 7.17 11.21
CA GLY A 161 -2.04 6.49 12.30
C GLY A 161 -2.07 4.97 12.13
N ARG A 162 -1.96 4.26 13.24
CA ARG A 162 -1.86 2.79 13.29
C ARG A 162 -3.22 2.08 13.23
N ALA A 163 -4.33 2.83 13.20
CA ALA A 163 -5.69 2.30 13.26
C ALA A 163 -6.01 1.28 12.16
N PRO A 164 -5.58 1.45 10.89
CA PRO A 164 -5.86 0.47 9.83
C PRO A 164 -5.34 -0.94 10.12
N TRP A 165 -4.33 -1.06 10.99
CA TRP A 165 -3.71 -2.33 11.37
C TRP A 165 -3.89 -2.67 12.85
N GLY A 166 -4.95 -2.15 13.48
CA GLY A 166 -5.31 -2.50 14.87
C GLY A 166 -4.54 -1.76 15.95
N GLY A 167 -3.85 -0.67 15.62
CA GLY A 167 -3.21 0.25 16.58
C GLY A 167 -1.88 -0.23 17.19
N SER A 168 -1.61 -1.53 17.14
CA SER A 168 -0.37 -2.13 17.63
C SER A 168 0.00 -3.34 16.78
N CYS A 169 1.30 -3.65 16.74
CA CYS A 169 1.80 -4.86 16.11
C CYS A 169 2.62 -5.64 17.15
N ARG A 170 2.11 -6.82 17.49
CA ARG A 170 2.54 -7.68 18.59
C ARG A 170 2.14 -9.12 18.30
#